data_AF-A0A2P6NZY9-F1
#
_entry.id   AF-A0A2P6NZY9-F1
#
_cell.length_a   1.000
_cell.length_b   1.000
_cell.length_c   1.000
_cell.angle_alpha   90.00
_cell.angle_beta   90.00
_cell.angle_gamma   90.00
#
_symmetry.space_group_name_H-M   'P 1'
#
loop_
_entity.id
_entity.type
_entity.pdbx_description
1 polymer ?
#
loop_
_entity_poly.entity_id
_entity_poly.type
_entity_poly.pdbx_seq_one_letter_code
_entity_poly.pdbx_strand_id
1 'polypeptide(L)'
;MDQKIVFNSSIGQIDTTSDLPITDTIRQHTGWAKNTALVDNYRRMVDQCFRKCITSFGEPELSKAESSCIDRCTQKYSETAAIVDERSRETTKANEEQAALMQKQWEGLRGGVPPGASQPIPQDYFDKKDGESKERKGLGY
;
A
#
# COMPACT_ATOMS: atom_id res chain seq x y z
N MET A 1 -39.45 24.23 24.54
CA MET A 1 -38.98 25.29 23.61
C MET A 1 -38.30 24.57 22.47
N ASP A 2 -38.90 24.71 21.30
CA ASP A 2 -38.67 23.97 20.05
C ASP A 2 -37.21 23.74 19.66
N GLN A 3 -36.87 22.47 19.38
CA GLN A 3 -35.90 22.16 18.34
C GLN A 3 -36.62 21.44 17.20
N LYS A 4 -36.67 22.13 16.07
CA LYS A 4 -37.37 21.71 14.85
C LYS A 4 -36.69 20.47 14.27
N ILE A 5 -37.45 19.39 14.10
CA ILE A 5 -37.09 18.31 13.18
C ILE A 5 -37.21 18.87 11.77
N VAL A 6 -36.08 19.21 11.15
CA VAL A 6 -36.00 19.53 9.73
C VAL A 6 -35.68 18.23 8.99
N PHE A 7 -36.70 17.65 8.36
CA PHE A 7 -36.53 16.56 7.40
C PHE A 7 -36.04 17.17 6.08
N ASN A 8 -34.82 16.84 5.64
CA ASN A 8 -34.42 17.03 4.24
C ASN A 8 -34.06 15.68 3.63
N SER A 9 -34.85 15.27 2.64
CA SER A 9 -34.93 13.93 2.05
C SER A 9 -33.95 13.72 0.89
N SER A 10 -32.82 14.43 0.83
CA SER A 10 -31.89 14.25 -0.28
C SER A 10 -30.46 14.56 0.14
N ILE A 11 -29.60 13.54 0.01
CA ILE A 11 -28.14 13.54 0.14
C ILE A 11 -27.62 13.40 1.58
N GLY A 12 -27.29 12.14 1.93
CA GLY A 12 -26.17 11.80 2.82
C GLY A 12 -26.35 12.08 4.32
N GLN A 13 -27.20 11.31 5.00
CA GLN A 13 -27.05 11.12 6.44
C GLN A 13 -25.86 10.20 6.70
N ILE A 14 -24.82 10.75 7.32
CA ILE A 14 -23.87 9.97 8.10
C ILE A 14 -24.62 9.68 9.41
N ASP A 15 -25.06 8.44 9.58
CA ASP A 15 -25.67 7.98 10.83
C ASP A 15 -24.65 8.07 11.97
N THR A 16 -24.71 9.15 12.75
CA THR A 16 -23.94 9.27 14.00
C THR A 16 -24.56 8.49 15.15
N THR A 17 -25.54 7.62 14.88
CA THR A 17 -26.17 6.73 15.87
C THR A 17 -25.82 5.26 15.68
N SER A 18 -24.76 4.95 14.93
CA SER A 18 -24.11 3.65 15.05
C SER A 18 -22.99 3.77 16.08
N ASP A 19 -23.24 3.27 17.29
CA ASP A 19 -22.21 2.93 18.27
C ASP A 19 -21.31 1.81 17.70
N LEU A 20 -20.61 2.08 16.61
CA LEU A 20 -19.45 1.30 16.20
C LEU A 20 -18.22 1.97 16.81
N PRO A 21 -17.43 1.24 17.60
CA PRO A 21 -16.28 1.82 18.28
C PRO A 21 -15.33 2.47 17.27
N ILE A 22 -14.62 3.53 17.66
CA ILE A 22 -13.63 4.24 16.83
C ILE A 22 -12.62 3.29 16.14
N THR A 23 -12.43 2.08 16.69
CA THR A 23 -11.67 0.98 16.11
C THR A 23 -12.21 0.47 14.77
N ASP A 24 -13.52 0.56 14.52
CA ASP A 24 -14.16 0.13 13.26
C ASP A 24 -14.02 1.16 12.14
N THR A 25 -13.98 2.47 12.46
CA THR A 25 -13.63 3.51 11.48
C THR A 25 -12.17 3.36 11.02
N ILE A 26 -11.25 3.06 11.93
CA ILE A 26 -9.85 2.75 11.59
C ILE A 26 -9.76 1.43 10.79
N ARG A 27 -10.60 0.44 11.10
CA ARG A 27 -10.73 -0.79 10.30
C ARG A 27 -11.25 -0.52 8.88
N GLN A 28 -12.18 0.42 8.67
CA GLN A 28 -12.62 0.84 7.33
C GLN A 28 -11.49 1.54 6.55
N HIS A 29 -10.61 2.28 7.22
CA HIS A 29 -9.36 2.77 6.61
C HIS A 29 -8.33 1.66 6.32
N THR A 30 -8.53 0.42 6.75
CA THR A 30 -7.79 -0.74 6.18
C THR A 30 -8.60 -1.46 5.09
N GLY A 31 -9.91 -1.20 5.01
CA GLY A 31 -10.82 -1.75 4.01
C GLY A 31 -10.53 -1.25 2.59
N TRP A 32 -10.15 0.03 2.42
CA TRP A 32 -9.73 0.53 1.09
C TRP A 32 -8.47 -0.18 0.60
N ALA A 33 -7.47 -0.39 1.47
CA ALA A 33 -6.21 -1.04 1.13
C ALA A 33 -6.40 -2.52 0.76
N LYS A 34 -7.25 -3.25 1.50
CA LYS A 34 -7.59 -4.66 1.17
C LYS A 34 -8.29 -4.77 -0.17
N ASN A 35 -9.18 -3.83 -0.49
CA ASN A 35 -9.85 -3.80 -1.78
C ASN A 35 -8.91 -3.42 -2.94
N THR A 36 -7.87 -2.62 -2.69
CA THR A 36 -6.92 -2.20 -3.73
C THR A 36 -6.28 -3.40 -4.45
N ALA A 37 -5.87 -4.44 -3.73
CA ALA A 37 -5.26 -5.62 -4.36
C ALA A 37 -6.24 -6.41 -5.24
N LEU A 38 -7.48 -6.55 -4.80
CA LEU A 38 -8.54 -7.20 -5.58
C LEU A 38 -8.90 -6.40 -6.82
N VAL A 39 -8.99 -5.07 -6.68
CA VAL A 39 -9.28 -4.14 -7.77
C VAL A 39 -8.16 -4.12 -8.81
N ASP A 40 -6.90 -4.19 -8.37
CA ASP A 40 -5.75 -4.29 -9.29
C ASP A 40 -5.77 -5.60 -10.08
N ASN A 41 -6.02 -6.73 -9.42
CA ASN A 41 -6.18 -8.02 -10.09
C ASN A 41 -7.33 -8.00 -11.11
N TYR A 42 -8.48 -7.41 -10.74
CA TYR A 42 -9.61 -7.27 -11.65
C TYR A 42 -9.28 -6.40 -12.87
N ARG A 43 -8.61 -5.26 -12.67
CA ARG A 43 -8.17 -4.38 -13.77
C ARG A 43 -7.27 -5.10 -14.77
N ARG A 44 -6.28 -5.84 -14.27
CA ARG A 44 -5.35 -6.62 -15.11
C ARG A 44 -6.07 -7.76 -15.84
N MET A 45 -7.00 -8.43 -15.16
CA MET A 45 -7.83 -9.48 -15.78
C MET A 45 -8.64 -8.94 -16.95
N VAL A 46 -9.34 -7.81 -16.75
CA VAL A 46 -10.16 -7.18 -17.79
C VAL A 46 -9.30 -6.78 -18.99
N ASP A 47 -8.16 -6.12 -18.79
CA ASP A 47 -7.25 -5.74 -19.89
C ASP A 47 -6.72 -6.97 -20.65
N GLN A 48 -6.33 -8.02 -19.93
CA GLN A 48 -5.83 -9.25 -20.55
C GLN A 48 -6.91 -9.99 -21.36
N CYS A 49 -8.10 -10.14 -20.80
CA CYS A 49 -9.19 -10.83 -21.49
C CYS A 49 -9.72 -10.02 -22.66
N PHE A 50 -9.79 -8.69 -22.54
CA PHE A 50 -10.15 -7.82 -23.64
C PHE A 50 -9.16 -7.97 -24.82
N ARG A 51 -7.85 -7.86 -24.56
CA ARG A 51 -6.81 -8.01 -25.60
C ARG A 51 -6.78 -9.38 -26.27
N LYS A 52 -7.15 -10.44 -25.53
CA LYS A 52 -7.12 -11.82 -26.04
C LYS A 52 -8.37 -12.21 -26.80
N CYS A 53 -9.53 -11.78 -26.32
CA CYS A 53 -10.80 -12.26 -26.82
C CYS A 53 -11.44 -11.30 -27.82
N ILE A 54 -11.22 -9.98 -27.70
CA ILE A 54 -11.82 -8.99 -28.62
C ILE A 54 -10.83 -8.69 -29.74
N THR A 55 -11.15 -9.17 -30.95
CA THR A 55 -10.26 -9.07 -32.12
C THR A 55 -10.78 -8.15 -33.22
N SER A 56 -12.11 -7.94 -33.27
CA SER A 56 -12.77 -7.11 -34.28
C SER A 56 -13.72 -6.14 -33.61
N PHE A 57 -13.80 -4.92 -34.13
CA PHE A 57 -14.69 -3.85 -33.63
C PHE A 57 -15.79 -3.52 -34.64
N GLY A 58 -16.26 -4.52 -35.40
CA GLY A 58 -17.26 -4.33 -36.45
C GLY A 58 -18.68 -4.14 -35.94
N GLU A 59 -19.00 -4.69 -34.77
CA GLU A 59 -20.34 -4.67 -34.19
C GLU A 59 -20.28 -4.22 -32.71
N PRO A 60 -21.32 -3.55 -32.20
CA PRO A 60 -21.37 -3.10 -30.81
C PRO A 60 -21.64 -4.24 -29.81
N GLU A 61 -22.09 -5.39 -30.30
CA GLU A 61 -22.43 -6.56 -29.49
C GLU A 61 -21.32 -7.61 -29.58
N LEU A 62 -21.15 -8.37 -28.48
CA LEU A 62 -20.18 -9.45 -28.45
C LEU A 62 -20.68 -10.64 -29.28
N SER A 63 -19.82 -11.15 -30.16
CA SER A 63 -20.13 -12.39 -30.88
C SER A 63 -20.13 -13.59 -29.92
N LYS A 64 -20.87 -14.65 -30.24
CA LYS A 64 -20.90 -15.88 -29.41
C LYS A 64 -19.50 -16.46 -29.14
N ALA A 65 -18.60 -16.33 -30.10
CA ALA A 65 -17.21 -16.78 -29.97
C ALA A 65 -16.47 -15.95 -28.92
N GLU A 66 -16.60 -14.62 -28.96
CA GLU A 66 -15.98 -13.70 -28.01
C GLU A 66 -16.52 -13.89 -26.59
N SER A 67 -17.84 -14.05 -26.43
CA SER A 67 -18.46 -14.32 -25.12
C SER A 67 -17.90 -15.60 -24.50
N SER A 68 -17.87 -16.69 -25.28
CA SER A 68 -17.31 -17.96 -24.79
C SER A 68 -15.79 -17.91 -24.55
N CYS A 69 -15.07 -17.03 -25.24
CA CYS A 69 -13.65 -16.78 -24.98
C CYS A 69 -13.46 -16.07 -23.64
N ILE A 70 -14.25 -15.04 -23.34
CA ILE A 70 -14.17 -14.29 -22.08
C ILE A 70 -14.41 -15.21 -20.88
N ASP A 71 -15.41 -16.09 -20.94
CA ASP A 71 -15.70 -17.05 -19.86
C ASP A 71 -14.48 -17.95 -19.58
N ARG A 72 -13.87 -18.50 -20.63
CA ARG A 72 -12.65 -19.33 -20.51
C ARG A 72 -11.45 -18.52 -20.03
N CYS A 73 -11.33 -17.26 -20.47
CA CYS A 73 -10.23 -16.38 -20.10
C CYS A 73 -10.26 -16.04 -18.62
N THR A 74 -11.43 -15.65 -18.10
CA THR A 74 -11.60 -15.30 -16.68
C THR A 74 -11.34 -16.49 -15.77
N GLN A 75 -11.84 -17.68 -16.13
CA GLN A 75 -11.54 -18.91 -15.41
C GLN A 75 -10.02 -19.16 -15.34
N LYS A 76 -9.35 -19.19 -16.51
CA LYS A 76 -7.91 -19.43 -16.55
C LYS A 76 -7.10 -18.37 -15.81
N TYR A 77 -7.49 -17.10 -15.93
CA TYR A 77 -6.79 -16.01 -15.25
C TYR A 77 -6.83 -16.22 -13.74
N SER A 78 -8.00 -16.54 -13.17
CA SER A 78 -8.16 -16.80 -11.74
C SER A 78 -7.33 -18.00 -11.25
N GLU A 79 -7.28 -19.09 -12.02
CA GLU A 79 -6.46 -20.27 -11.74
C GLU A 79 -4.97 -19.90 -11.74
N THR A 80 -4.51 -19.15 -12.74
CA THR A 80 -3.12 -18.70 -12.81
C THR A 80 -2.75 -17.69 -11.72
N ALA A 81 -3.67 -16.81 -11.35
CA ALA A 81 -3.45 -15.83 -10.29
C ALA A 81 -3.24 -16.53 -8.95
N ALA A 82 -4.00 -17.59 -8.64
CA ALA A 82 -3.81 -18.39 -7.44
C ALA A 82 -2.43 -19.07 -7.38
N ILE A 83 -1.96 -19.61 -8.51
CA ILE A 83 -0.63 -20.25 -8.60
C ILE A 83 0.49 -19.22 -8.41
N VAL A 84 0.34 -18.04 -9.04
CA VAL A 84 1.30 -16.94 -8.90
C VAL A 84 1.35 -16.45 -7.45
N ASP A 85 0.19 -16.30 -6.80
CA ASP A 85 0.12 -15.91 -5.39
C ASP A 85 0.85 -16.91 -4.49
N GLU A 86 0.70 -18.22 -4.74
CA GLU A 86 1.40 -19.25 -3.97
C GLU A 86 2.91 -19.16 -4.15
N ARG A 87 3.38 -19.10 -5.40
CA ARG A 87 4.82 -18.95 -5.69
C ARG A 87 5.38 -17.63 -5.17
N SER A 88 4.58 -16.56 -5.20
CA SER A 88 4.98 -15.27 -4.64
C SER A 88 5.19 -15.39 -3.13
N ARG A 89 4.31 -16.10 -2.41
CA ARG A 89 4.47 -16.32 -0.96
C ARG A 89 5.72 -17.14 -0.64
N GLU A 90 5.98 -18.20 -1.40
CA GLU A 90 7.20 -19.01 -1.24
C GLU A 90 8.46 -18.16 -1.48
N THR A 91 8.45 -17.38 -2.55
CA THR A 91 9.56 -16.49 -2.91
C THR A 91 9.77 -15.40 -1.86
N THR A 92 8.69 -14.81 -1.32
CA THR A 92 8.79 -13.81 -0.27
C THR A 92 9.47 -14.37 0.98
N LYS A 93 9.10 -15.57 1.44
CA LYS A 93 9.76 -16.21 2.59
C LYS A 93 11.25 -16.48 2.35
N ALA A 94 11.58 -16.99 1.16
CA ALA A 94 12.99 -17.20 0.79
C ALA A 94 13.77 -15.88 0.69
N ASN A 95 13.16 -14.83 0.16
CA ASN A 95 13.75 -13.50 0.07
C ASN A 95 13.90 -12.85 1.46
N GLU A 96 12.98 -13.10 2.39
CA GLU A 96 13.06 -12.65 3.78
C GLU A 96 14.25 -13.30 4.50
N GLU A 97 14.50 -14.59 4.29
CA GLU A 97 15.68 -15.26 4.86
C GLU A 97 16.99 -14.68 4.30
N GLN A 98 17.04 -14.44 2.99
CA GLN A 98 18.19 -13.79 2.35
C GLN A 98 18.38 -12.35 2.84
N ALA A 99 17.28 -11.61 3.02
CA ALA A 99 17.30 -10.25 3.57
C ALA A 99 17.72 -10.23 5.04
N ALA A 100 17.30 -11.22 5.85
CA ALA A 100 17.70 -11.34 7.25
C ALA A 100 19.18 -11.72 7.41
N LEU A 101 19.69 -12.61 6.54
CA LEU A 101 21.12 -12.92 6.50
C LEU A 101 21.92 -11.69 6.07
N MET A 102 21.46 -10.99 5.03
CA MET A 102 22.06 -9.73 4.58
C MET A 102 21.99 -8.66 5.68
N GLN A 103 20.90 -8.62 6.46
CA GLN A 103 20.73 -7.70 7.59
C GLN A 103 21.74 -8.01 8.71
N LYS A 104 21.93 -9.28 9.07
CA LYS A 104 22.96 -9.67 10.05
C LYS A 104 24.37 -9.32 9.58
N GLN A 105 24.67 -9.54 8.29
CA GLN A 105 25.95 -9.13 7.69
C GLN A 105 26.13 -7.60 7.76
N TRP A 106 25.05 -6.85 7.57
CA TRP A 106 25.05 -5.39 7.62
C TRP A 106 25.18 -4.84 9.05
N GLU A 107 24.59 -5.51 10.04
CA GLU A 107 24.76 -5.22 11.48
C GLU A 107 26.19 -5.52 11.96
N GLY A 108 26.87 -6.51 11.37
CA GLY A 108 28.27 -6.79 11.71
C GLY A 108 29.27 -5.76 11.18
N LEU A 109 28.94 -5.07 10.08
CA LEU A 109 29.80 -4.07 9.44
C LEU A 109 29.59 -2.64 9.97
N ARG A 110 28.44 -2.36 10.59
CA ARG A 110 28.12 -1.08 11.20
C ARG A 110 27.88 -1.28 12.68
N GLY A 111 28.61 -0.59 13.55
CA GLY A 111 28.32 -0.52 14.99
C GLY A 111 26.95 0.08 15.32
N GLY A 112 25.86 -0.62 14.98
CA GLY A 112 24.52 -0.42 15.53
C GLY A 112 23.65 0.72 14.97
N VAL A 113 23.60 0.99 13.65
CA VAL A 113 22.60 1.95 13.09
C VAL A 113 21.82 1.30 11.95
N PRO A 114 20.49 1.05 12.06
CA PRO A 114 19.63 0.33 11.09
C PRO A 114 19.31 1.09 9.78
N PRO A 115 18.95 0.39 8.68
CA PRO A 115 18.74 1.02 7.38
C PRO A 115 17.43 1.80 7.40
N GLY A 116 17.51 3.12 7.20
CA GLY A 116 16.36 4.03 7.27
C GLY A 116 16.30 4.91 8.52
N ALA A 117 17.24 4.76 9.47
CA ALA A 117 17.38 5.72 10.55
C ALA A 117 17.97 7.04 10.01
N SER A 118 17.18 8.11 10.03
CA SER A 118 17.74 9.47 10.04
C SER A 118 18.66 9.54 11.25
N GLN A 119 19.93 9.88 11.03
CA GLN A 119 20.88 10.03 12.13
C GLN A 119 20.26 10.93 13.20
N PRO A 120 20.21 10.54 14.49
CA PRO A 120 19.84 11.49 15.53
C PRO A 120 20.82 12.65 15.43
N ILE A 121 20.30 13.88 15.27
CA ILE A 121 21.11 15.09 15.34
C ILE A 121 21.79 15.03 16.72
N PRO A 122 23.13 15.07 16.81
CA PRO A 122 23.82 15.05 18.08
C PRO A 122 23.24 16.09 19.03
N GLN A 123 22.92 15.71 20.28
CA GLN A 123 22.22 16.59 21.22
C GLN A 123 23.01 17.88 21.52
N ASP A 124 24.35 17.80 21.40
CA ASP A 124 25.28 18.94 21.51
C ASP A 124 25.18 19.94 20.35
N TYR A 125 24.39 19.64 19.31
CA TYR A 125 24.05 20.59 18.26
C TYR A 125 23.22 21.78 18.79
N PHE A 126 22.45 21.58 19.87
CA PHE A 126 21.58 22.62 20.44
C PHE A 126 22.14 23.26 21.73
N ASP A 127 23.16 22.68 22.38
CA ASP A 127 23.76 23.16 23.64
C ASP A 127 24.85 24.24 23.45
N LYS A 128 24.70 25.12 22.45
CA LYS A 128 25.49 26.37 22.32
C LYS A 128 24.65 27.61 22.65
N LYS A 129 23.99 27.56 23.80
CA LYS A 129 23.64 28.73 24.60
C LYS A 129 23.89 28.23 26.02
N ASP A 130 25.08 28.41 26.59
CA ASP A 130 25.44 29.65 27.26
C ASP A 130 26.96 29.81 27.39
N GLY A 131 27.47 30.98 26.99
CA GLY A 131 28.65 31.63 27.55
C GLY A 131 29.97 30.87 27.72
N GLU A 132 30.77 30.75 26.65
CA GLU A 132 32.24 30.88 26.78
C GLU A 132 32.85 31.36 25.45
N SER A 133 33.20 32.65 25.37
CA SER A 133 34.12 33.16 24.36
C SER A 133 35.52 32.63 24.64
N LYS A 134 35.83 31.40 24.23
CA LYS A 134 37.21 30.93 24.18
C LYS A 134 37.86 31.39 22.88
N GLU A 135 38.49 32.55 22.99
CA GLU A 135 39.75 32.96 22.37
C GLU A 135 40.19 32.12 21.15
N ARG A 136 39.98 32.66 19.94
CA ARG A 136 40.68 32.24 18.72
C ARG A 136 42.19 32.46 18.94
N LYS A 137 42.88 31.49 19.53
CA LYS A 137 44.33 31.40 19.42
C LYS A 137 44.67 30.88 18.03
N GLY A 138 45.59 31.60 17.39
CA GLY A 138 45.79 31.60 15.94
C GLY A 138 46.24 30.27 15.37
N LEU A 139 45.79 30.01 14.14
CA LEU A 139 46.52 29.17 13.20
C LEU A 139 47.74 29.96 12.74
N GLY A 140 48.86 29.70 13.42
CA GLY A 140 50.18 29.98 12.91
C GLY A 140 50.67 28.78 12.11
N TYR A 141 51.14 29.08 10.90
CA TYR A 141 51.84 28.27 9.90
C TYR A 141 51.03 27.22 9.14
#